data_AF-Q168M6-F1
#
_entry.id   AF-Q168M6-F1
#
_cell.length_a   1.000
_cell.length_b   1.000
_cell.length_c   1.000
_cell.angle_alpha   90.00
_cell.angle_beta   90.00
_cell.angle_gamma   90.00
#
_symmetry.space_group_name_H-M   'P 1'
#
loop_
_entity.id
_entity.type
_entity.pdbx_description
1 polymer ?
#
loop_
_entity_poly.entity_id
_entity_poly.type
_entity_poly.pdbx_seq_one_letter_code
_entity_poly.pdbx_strand_id
1 'polypeptide(L)'
;MSLAATPTRLPLWQRLFFALPIIGWIAKDLLFGDKNNVWFALIGFVSLWLSSALVFGLPGLYLPALALVPIIFVTLLFITWA
;
A
#
# COMPACT_ATOMS: atom_id res chain seq x y z
N MET A 1 9.26 -21.03 37.80
CA MET A 1 9.07 -21.31 36.36
C MET A 1 8.20 -20.21 35.78
N SER A 2 8.81 -19.21 35.15
CA SER A 2 8.08 -18.08 34.55
C SER A 2 7.54 -18.51 33.19
N LEU A 3 6.22 -18.46 33.01
CA LEU A 3 5.55 -18.76 31.75
C LEU A 3 5.95 -17.68 30.74
N ALA A 4 6.94 -18.00 29.90
CA ALA A 4 7.29 -17.17 28.76
C ALA A 4 6.04 -17.00 27.90
N ALA A 5 5.45 -15.80 27.93
CA ALA A 5 4.37 -15.43 27.04
C ALA A 5 4.85 -15.68 25.61
N THR A 6 4.23 -16.65 24.94
CA THR A 6 4.54 -17.00 23.55
C THR A 6 4.43 -15.73 22.71
N PRO A 7 5.45 -15.32 21.94
CA PRO A 7 5.33 -14.14 21.10
C PRO A 7 4.18 -14.39 20.11
N THR A 8 3.18 -13.53 20.13
CA THR A 8 2.00 -13.58 19.27
C THR A 8 2.46 -13.71 17.82
N ARG A 9 2.39 -14.91 17.25
CA ARG A 9 2.93 -15.16 15.91
C ARG A 9 2.04 -14.40 14.91
N LEU A 10 2.57 -13.34 14.30
CA LEU A 10 1.84 -12.55 13.30
C LEU A 10 1.30 -13.47 12.20
N PRO A 11 0.05 -13.28 11.72
CA PRO A 11 -0.56 -14.09 10.67
C PRO A 11 0.32 -14.14 9.42
N LEU A 12 0.32 -15.30 8.74
CA LEU A 12 1.18 -15.56 7.57
C LEU A 12 1.07 -14.49 6.48
N TRP A 13 -0.13 -13.91 6.31
CA TRP A 13 -0.38 -12.80 5.38
C TRP A 13 0.36 -11.51 5.73
N GLN A 14 0.42 -11.14 7.02
CA GLN A 14 1.22 -9.98 7.47
C GLN A 14 2.71 -10.25 7.27
N ARG A 15 3.17 -11.46 7.53
CA ARG A 15 4.58 -11.82 7.33
C ARG A 15 4.99 -11.80 5.86
N LEU A 16 4.10 -12.21 4.94
CA LEU A 16 4.32 -12.06 3.51
C LEU A 16 4.34 -10.58 3.08
N PHE A 17 3.40 -9.77 3.59
CA PHE A 17 3.31 -8.36 3.26
C PHE A 17 4.52 -7.56 3.76
N PHE A 18 5.01 -7.85 4.97
CA PHE A 18 6.23 -7.27 5.54
C PHE A 18 7.53 -7.83 4.95
N ALA A 19 7.49 -8.95 4.22
CA ALA A 19 8.66 -9.52 3.54
C ALA A 19 8.94 -8.86 2.18
N LEU A 20 7.99 -8.09 1.63
CA LEU A 20 8.23 -7.32 0.41
C LEU A 20 9.22 -6.18 0.70
N PRO A 21 10.41 -6.16 0.09
CA PRO A 21 11.49 -5.26 0.52
C PRO A 21 11.15 -3.77 0.37
N ILE A 22 10.27 -3.41 -0.56
CA ILE A 22 9.86 -2.02 -0.81
C ILE A 22 8.54 -1.69 -0.11
N ILE A 23 7.51 -2.53 -0.32
CA ILE A 23 6.16 -2.31 0.22
C ILE A 23 6.10 -2.61 1.72
N GLY A 24 6.77 -3.67 2.17
CA GLY A 24 6.81 -4.08 3.57
C GLY A 24 7.60 -3.11 4.46
N TRP A 25 8.64 -2.45 3.90
CA TRP A 25 9.37 -1.41 4.60
C TRP A 25 8.49 -0.16 4.79
N ILE A 26 7.89 0.34 3.70
CA ILE A 26 6.94 1.47 3.74
C ILE A 26 5.74 1.18 4.65
N ALA A 27 5.17 -0.02 4.59
CA ALA A 27 4.04 -0.42 5.42
C ALA A 27 4.40 -0.51 6.91
N LYS A 28 5.60 -1.00 7.24
CA LYS A 28 6.09 -1.03 8.63
C LYS A 28 6.29 0.38 9.16
N ASP A 29 6.83 1.26 8.33
CA ASP A 29 7.05 2.68 8.63
C ASP A 29 5.73 3.46 8.77
N LEU A 30 4.70 3.13 8.00
CA LEU A 30 3.35 3.71 8.12
C LEU A 30 2.59 3.23 9.36
N LEU A 31 2.76 1.96 9.75
CA LEU A 31 2.01 1.35 10.87
C LEU A 31 2.67 1.56 12.24
N PHE A 32 3.99 1.62 12.29
CA PHE A 32 4.76 1.74 13.54
C PHE A 32 5.53 3.07 13.65
N GLY A 33 5.54 3.90 12.60
CA GLY A 33 6.17 5.22 12.61
C GLY A 33 5.25 6.34 13.09
N ASP A 34 5.80 7.55 13.11
CA ASP A 34 5.11 8.77 13.54
C ASP A 34 3.95 9.12 12.58
N LYS A 35 2.93 9.86 13.04
CA LYS A 35 1.77 10.26 12.21
C LYS A 35 2.15 10.98 10.93
N ASN A 36 3.30 11.67 10.94
CA ASN A 36 3.83 12.39 9.79
C ASN A 36 4.34 11.46 8.68
N ASN A 37 4.59 10.19 8.96
CA ASN A 37 5.11 9.25 7.98
C ASN A 37 4.12 8.94 6.84
N VAL A 38 2.82 9.08 7.12
CA VAL A 38 1.76 9.01 6.10
C VAL A 38 1.95 10.10 5.04
N TRP A 39 2.32 11.31 5.45
CA TRP A 39 2.58 12.41 4.51
C TRP A 39 3.80 12.14 3.64
N PHE A 40 4.88 11.60 4.20
CA PHE A 40 6.06 11.22 3.41
C PHE A 40 5.74 10.12 2.39
N ALA A 41 4.95 9.10 2.78
CA ALA A 41 4.51 8.06 1.86
C ALA A 41 3.64 8.63 0.72
N LEU A 42 2.71 9.54 1.04
CA LEU A 42 1.84 10.18 0.05
C LEU A 42 2.65 11.05 -0.93
N ILE A 43 3.55 11.90 -0.43
CA ILE A 43 4.41 12.75 -1.25
C ILE A 43 5.33 11.88 -2.12
N GLY A 44 5.90 10.81 -1.56
CA GLY A 44 6.72 9.85 -2.31
C GLY A 44 5.95 9.18 -3.44
N PHE A 45 4.71 8.74 -3.18
CA PHE A 45 3.83 8.16 -4.20
C PHE A 45 3.51 9.16 -5.32
N VAL A 46 3.13 10.38 -4.98
CA VAL A 46 2.85 11.44 -5.96
C VAL A 46 4.09 11.77 -6.78
N SER A 47 5.27 11.82 -6.14
CA SER A 47 6.54 12.08 -6.83
C SER A 47 6.89 10.96 -7.82
N LEU A 48 6.67 9.70 -7.44
CA LEU A 48 6.86 8.53 -8.31
C LEU A 48 5.91 8.58 -9.52
N TRP A 49 4.65 8.91 -9.28
CA TRP A 49 3.66 9.05 -10.34
C TRP A 49 3.98 10.21 -11.30
N LEU A 50 4.35 11.38 -10.77
CA LEU A 50 4.77 12.51 -11.59
C LEU A 50 6.03 12.16 -12.41
N SER A 51 6.98 11.42 -11.83
CA SER A 51 8.15 10.91 -12.55
C SER A 51 7.74 9.99 -13.70
N SER A 52 6.74 9.13 -13.48
CA SER A 52 6.16 8.32 -14.55
C SER A 52 5.54 9.17 -15.67
N ALA A 53 4.89 10.29 -15.34
CA ALA A 53 4.39 11.22 -16.34
C ALA A 53 5.51 11.89 -17.15
N LEU A 54 6.65 12.19 -16.52
CA LEU A 54 7.81 12.76 -17.22
C LEU A 54 8.50 11.74 -18.15
N VAL A 55 8.60 10.48 -17.73
CA VAL A 55 9.27 9.42 -18.51
C VAL A 55 8.39 8.92 -19.65
N PHE A 56 7.11 8.69 -19.39
CA PHE A 56 6.19 8.05 -20.35
C PHE A 56 5.20 9.04 -21.00
N GLY A 57 5.15 10.30 -20.56
CA GLY A 57 4.24 11.32 -21.06
C GLY A 57 2.80 11.14 -20.56
N LEU A 58 1.84 11.46 -21.42
CA LEU A 58 0.40 11.32 -21.15
C LEU A 58 0.00 9.93 -20.61
N PRO A 59 0.49 8.80 -21.16
CA PRO A 59 0.24 7.47 -20.59
C PRO A 59 0.56 7.35 -19.09
N GLY A 60 1.64 7.97 -18.63
CA GLY A 60 2.02 7.97 -17.22
C GLY A 60 1.01 8.69 -16.33
N LEU A 61 0.38 9.75 -16.82
CA LEU A 61 -0.71 10.44 -16.12
C LEU A 61 -1.99 9.60 -16.07
N TYR A 62 -2.26 8.77 -17.08
CA TYR A 62 -3.45 7.92 -17.11
C TYR A 62 -3.35 6.64 -16.26
N LEU A 63 -2.17 6.30 -15.74
CA LEU A 63 -1.97 5.08 -14.93
C LEU A 63 -2.90 4.97 -13.71
N PRO A 64 -3.11 6.01 -12.86
CA PRO A 64 -4.03 5.92 -11.74
C PRO A 64 -5.48 5.75 -12.20
N ALA A 65 -5.88 6.39 -13.30
CA ALA A 65 -7.21 6.24 -13.86
C ALA A 65 -7.45 4.79 -14.33
N LEU A 66 -6.46 4.19 -14.99
CA LEU A 66 -6.53 2.79 -15.42
C LEU A 66 -6.54 1.82 -14.22
N ALA A 67 -5.72 2.08 -13.20
CA ALA A 67 -5.67 1.28 -11.98
C ALA A 67 -6.99 1.34 -11.18
N LEU A 68 -7.74 2.44 -11.28
CA LEU A 68 -9.05 2.59 -10.65
C LEU A 68 -10.16 1.79 -11.35
N VAL A 69 -10.01 1.40 -12.62
CA VAL A 69 -11.01 0.63 -13.36
C VAL A 69 -11.42 -0.66 -12.61
N PRO A 70 -10.51 -1.60 -12.27
CA PRO A 70 -10.91 -2.80 -11.53
C PRO A 70 -11.49 -2.47 -10.15
N ILE A 71 -11.02 -1.41 -9.49
CA ILE A 71 -11.52 -0.98 -8.18
C ILE A 71 -12.99 -0.54 -8.28
N ILE A 72 -13.32 0.26 -9.30
CA ILE A 72 -14.70 0.71 -9.55
C ILE A 72 -15.58 -0.49 -9.91
N PHE A 73 -15.10 -1.41 -10.76
CA PHE A 73 -15.84 -2.64 -11.07
C PHE A 73 -16.15 -3.49 -9.84
N VAL A 74 -15.14 -3.73 -8.98
CA VAL A 74 -15.33 -4.45 -7.71
C VAL A 74 -16.30 -3.69 -6.80
N THR A 75 -16.20 -2.37 -6.73
CA THR A 75 -17.12 -1.53 -5.94
C THR A 75 -18.56 -1.65 -6.44
N LEU A 76 -18.77 -1.60 -7.76
CA LEU A 76 -20.10 -1.77 -8.36
C LEU A 76 -20.66 -3.16 -8.09
N LEU A 77 -19.86 -4.21 -8.24
CA LEU A 77 -20.26 -5.57 -7.88
C LEU A 77 -20.62 -5.66 -6.40
N PHE A 78 -19.78 -5.11 -5.53
CA PHE A 78 -20.00 -5.11 -4.09
C PHE A 78 -21.33 -4.43 -3.71
N ILE A 79 -21.63 -3.27 -4.30
CA ILE A 79 -22.90 -2.55 -4.07
C ILE A 79 -24.09 -3.32 -4.66
N THR A 80 -23.92 -3.99 -5.80
CA THR A 80 -25.01 -4.73 -6.46
C THR A 80 -25.43 -5.98 -5.68
N TRP A 81 -24.49 -6.62 -4.98
CA TRP A 81 -24.69 -7.85 -4.21
C TRP A 81 -24.81 -7.64 -2.69
N ALA A 82 -24.68 -6.40 -2.21
CA ALA A 82 -24.91 -6.00 -0.82
C ALA A 82 -26.40 -5.71 -0.57
#